data_AF-A0A8S3CDA5-F1
#
_entry.id   AF-A0A8S3CDA5-F1
#
_cell.length_a   1.000
_cell.length_b   1.000
_cell.length_c   1.000
_cell.angle_alpha   90.00
_cell.angle_beta   90.00
_cell.angle_gamma   90.00
#
_symmetry.space_group_name_H-M   'P 1'
#
loop_
_entity.id
_entity.type
_entity.pdbx_description
1 polymer ?
#
loop_
_entity_poly.entity_id
_entity_poly.type
_entity_poly.pdbx_seq_one_letter_code
_entity_poly.pdbx_strand_id
1 'polypeptide(L)'
;MASEKVTIEQAVQKLSEANSNSNARLNALETKLDEIHLNVMEQNKNMNMNVPNEIMNVQEKMINQIEIIQKRTKELQDTTTSKLEEKQQQWEQLTDNIRDMRTEMKKICEALERKASRKNDHNQLMEENVSTPHTQLNSSTINESFDNGQSDHHNITEGRHHADSMTQQTSPMGYTPQTTHTIVIPPSAAIPTFNGNISENPRQFLIRVKEYAETINHWNDQALLNGISQFLRETALEWYCQLRTSNRRPQTWTEFIGIFLKQFNSPMRRPR
;
A
#
# COMPACT_ATOMS: atom_id res chain seq x y z
N MET A 1 -49.29 89.38 -16.77
CA MET A 1 -48.18 88.97 -15.89
C MET A 1 -48.57 89.33 -14.46
N ALA A 2 -49.10 88.37 -13.69
CA ALA A 2 -49.46 88.59 -12.29
C ALA A 2 -48.23 88.29 -11.42
N SER A 3 -47.63 89.34 -10.84
CA SER A 3 -46.48 89.21 -9.95
C SER A 3 -46.98 88.89 -8.54
N GLU A 4 -46.68 87.69 -8.08
CA GLU A 4 -47.03 87.16 -6.77
C GLU A 4 -46.18 87.86 -5.70
N LYS A 5 -46.71 88.93 -5.10
CA LYS A 5 -46.12 89.55 -3.90
C LYS A 5 -46.39 88.64 -2.71
N VAL A 6 -45.47 87.70 -2.44
CA VAL A 6 -45.41 86.96 -1.17
C VAL A 6 -45.16 87.96 -0.05
N THR A 7 -46.04 88.01 0.95
CA THR A 7 -45.86 88.86 2.12
C THR A 7 -44.84 88.24 3.07
N ILE A 8 -44.10 89.09 3.80
CA ILE A 8 -43.05 88.65 4.76
C ILE A 8 -43.61 87.63 5.76
N GLU A 9 -44.89 87.78 6.16
CA GLU A 9 -45.60 86.86 7.06
C GLU A 9 -45.73 85.45 6.47
N GLN A 10 -46.02 85.30 5.17
CA GLN A 10 -46.07 83.99 4.52
C GLN A 10 -44.70 83.31 4.45
N ALA A 11 -43.62 84.09 4.31
CA ALA A 11 -42.26 83.56 4.33
C ALA A 11 -41.86 83.07 5.73
N VAL A 12 -42.21 83.82 6.78
CA VAL A 12 -41.96 83.42 8.18
C VAL A 12 -42.76 82.17 8.56
N GLN A 13 -44.03 82.08 8.14
CA GLN A 13 -44.88 80.90 8.33
C GLN A 13 -44.25 79.65 7.69
N LYS A 14 -43.85 79.74 6.41
CA LYS A 14 -43.20 78.63 5.69
C LYS A 14 -41.87 78.19 6.33
N LEU A 15 -41.08 79.13 6.84
CA LEU A 15 -39.84 78.82 7.57
C LEU A 15 -40.12 78.11 8.90
N SER A 16 -41.14 78.54 9.64
CA SER A 16 -41.56 77.87 10.88
C SER A 16 -42.03 76.44 10.63
N GLU A 17 -42.83 76.22 9.59
CA GLU A 17 -43.30 74.90 9.17
C GLU A 17 -42.15 74.00 8.70
N ALA A 18 -41.22 74.54 7.91
CA ALA A 18 -40.03 73.82 7.47
C ALA A 18 -39.15 73.41 8.66
N ASN A 19 -38.98 74.29 9.65
CA ASN A 19 -38.21 74.01 10.86
C ASN A 19 -38.90 72.94 11.73
N SER A 20 -40.22 73.03 11.90
CA SER A 20 -41.00 72.01 12.62
C SER A 20 -40.91 70.65 11.94
N ASN A 21 -41.02 70.60 10.61
CA ASN A 21 -40.86 69.37 9.83
C ASN A 21 -39.44 68.81 9.91
N SER A 22 -38.42 69.67 9.92
CA SER A 22 -37.03 69.26 10.10
C SER A 22 -36.81 68.63 11.47
N ASN A 23 -37.32 69.24 12.54
CA ASN A 23 -37.24 68.69 13.90
C ASN A 23 -37.99 67.35 14.02
N ALA A 24 -39.18 67.23 13.41
CA ALA A 24 -39.92 65.97 13.41
C ALA A 24 -39.16 64.85 12.67
N ARG A 25 -38.52 65.17 11.54
CA ARG A 25 -37.65 64.20 10.82
C ARG A 25 -36.43 63.83 11.65
N LEU A 26 -35.84 64.77 12.36
CA LEU A 26 -34.66 64.53 13.20
C LEU A 26 -35.01 63.59 14.37
N ASN A 27 -36.11 63.82 15.06
CA ASN A 27 -36.60 62.94 16.14
C ASN A 27 -36.95 61.53 15.61
N ALA A 28 -37.53 61.43 14.41
CA ALA A 28 -37.83 60.15 13.79
C ALA A 28 -36.56 59.38 13.40
N LEU A 29 -35.50 60.08 12.98
CA LEU A 29 -34.20 59.47 12.70
C LEU A 29 -33.51 59.01 13.98
N GLU A 30 -33.60 59.79 15.06
CA GLU A 30 -33.05 59.45 16.37
C GLU A 30 -33.74 58.18 16.93
N THR A 31 -35.08 58.12 16.85
CA THR A 31 -35.84 56.93 17.25
C THR A 31 -35.43 55.69 16.45
N LYS A 32 -35.22 55.82 15.13
CA LYS A 32 -34.74 54.71 14.29
C LYS A 32 -33.32 54.28 14.64
N LEU A 33 -32.46 55.22 15.01
CA LEU A 33 -31.09 54.92 15.41
C LEU A 33 -31.07 54.11 16.72
N ASP A 34 -31.90 54.49 17.69
CA ASP A 34 -32.05 53.76 18.95
C ASP A 34 -32.59 52.35 18.73
N GLU A 35 -33.57 52.18 17.83
CA GLU A 35 -34.12 50.87 17.46
C GLU A 35 -33.06 49.97 16.79
N ILE A 36 -32.27 50.53 15.87
CA ILE A 36 -31.14 49.81 15.24
C ILE A 36 -30.12 49.40 16.31
N HIS A 37 -29.77 50.32 17.21
CA HIS A 37 -28.80 50.04 18.28
C HIS A 37 -29.28 48.92 19.21
N LEU A 38 -30.57 48.93 19.59
CA LEU A 38 -31.18 47.89 20.41
C LEU A 38 -31.16 46.53 19.70
N ASN A 39 -31.56 46.48 18.43
CA ASN A 39 -31.53 45.27 17.61
C ASN A 39 -30.11 44.70 17.47
N VAL A 40 -29.10 45.55 17.29
CA VAL A 40 -27.69 45.13 17.21
C VAL A 40 -27.20 44.57 18.54
N MET A 41 -27.55 45.20 19.67
CA MET A 41 -27.19 44.69 20.99
C MET A 41 -27.84 43.33 21.29
N GLU A 42 -29.10 43.15 20.92
CA GLU A 42 -29.83 41.90 21.14
C GLU A 42 -29.28 40.76 20.25
N GLN A 43 -28.96 41.04 18.99
CA GLN A 43 -28.27 40.09 18.11
C GLN A 43 -26.89 39.68 18.65
N ASN A 44 -26.10 40.65 19.14
CA ASN A 44 -24.79 40.37 19.75
C ASN A 44 -24.91 39.49 21.00
N LYS A 45 -25.90 39.74 21.84
CA LYS A 45 -26.14 38.94 23.06
C LYS A 45 -26.50 37.49 22.73
N ASN A 46 -27.32 37.28 21.69
CA ASN A 46 -27.73 35.94 21.26
C ASN A 46 -26.59 35.17 20.56
N MET A 47 -25.74 35.83 19.76
CA MET A 47 -24.54 35.19 19.20
C MET A 47 -23.52 34.81 20.29
N ASN A 48 -23.35 35.64 21.31
CA ASN A 48 -22.33 35.42 22.34
C ASN A 48 -22.65 34.27 23.31
N MET A 49 -23.93 33.88 23.44
CA MET A 49 -24.35 32.76 24.30
C MET A 49 -24.32 31.39 23.61
N ASN A 50 -24.54 31.33 22.29
CA ASN A 50 -24.59 30.05 21.56
C ASN A 50 -23.22 29.55 21.10
N VAL A 51 -22.31 30.46 20.73
CA VAL A 51 -20.97 30.11 20.24
C VAL A 51 -20.16 29.31 21.28
N PRO A 52 -20.14 29.65 22.59
CA PRO A 52 -19.41 28.86 23.59
C PRO A 52 -19.93 27.42 23.74
N ASN A 53 -21.24 27.23 23.65
CA ASN A 53 -21.86 25.90 23.78
C ASN A 53 -21.56 25.01 22.57
N GLU A 54 -21.59 25.58 21.36
CA GLU A 54 -21.22 24.87 20.15
C GLU A 54 -19.74 24.49 20.15
N ILE A 55 -18.87 25.40 20.57
CA ILE A 55 -17.43 25.14 20.71
C ILE A 55 -17.18 24.00 21.72
N MET A 56 -17.85 24.04 22.87
CA MET A 56 -17.71 23.00 23.90
C MET A 56 -18.18 21.63 23.40
N ASN A 57 -19.31 21.56 22.68
CA ASN A 57 -19.82 20.31 22.08
C ASN A 57 -18.84 19.77 21.01
N VAL A 58 -18.28 20.64 20.18
CA VAL A 58 -17.25 20.24 19.20
C VAL A 58 -15.98 19.73 19.90
N GLN A 59 -15.55 20.38 20.98
CA GLN A 59 -14.41 19.92 21.78
C GLN A 59 -14.65 18.55 22.40
N GLU A 60 -15.83 18.33 22.99
CA GLU A 60 -16.20 17.03 23.57
C GLU A 60 -16.23 15.92 22.53
N LYS A 61 -16.82 16.19 21.34
CA LYS A 61 -16.78 15.24 20.22
C LYS A 61 -15.36 14.94 19.78
N MET A 62 -14.49 15.94 19.71
CA MET A 62 -13.09 15.75 19.32
C MET A 62 -12.32 14.93 20.36
N ILE A 63 -12.53 15.17 21.65
CA ILE A 63 -11.94 14.38 22.74
C ILE A 63 -12.37 12.90 22.63
N ASN A 64 -13.67 12.65 22.47
CA ASN A 64 -14.19 11.29 22.32
C ASN A 64 -13.62 10.58 21.08
N GLN A 65 -13.46 11.30 19.96
CA GLN A 65 -12.83 10.73 18.76
C GLN A 65 -11.35 10.39 18.99
N ILE A 66 -10.60 11.27 19.66
CA ILE A 66 -9.19 11.01 20.00
C ILE A 66 -9.07 9.76 20.87
N GLU A 67 -9.94 9.59 21.86
CA GLU A 67 -9.94 8.42 22.74
C GLU A 67 -10.23 7.12 21.97
N ILE A 68 -11.22 7.14 21.06
CA ILE A 68 -11.54 5.98 20.19
C ILE A 68 -10.34 5.63 19.30
N ILE A 69 -9.68 6.63 18.71
CA ILE A 69 -8.50 6.42 17.86
C ILE A 69 -7.37 5.79 18.69
N GLN A 70 -7.06 6.35 19.86
CA GLN A 70 -6.01 5.84 20.74
C GLN A 70 -6.27 4.39 21.15
N LYS A 71 -7.52 4.05 21.50
CA LYS A 71 -7.91 2.68 21.83
C LYS A 71 -7.69 1.72 20.66
N ARG A 72 -8.16 2.07 19.46
CA ARG A 72 -7.97 1.25 18.25
C ARG A 72 -6.50 1.09 17.87
N THR A 73 -5.70 2.16 18.00
CA THR A 73 -4.26 2.11 17.75
C THR A 73 -3.58 1.13 18.70
N LYS A 74 -3.95 1.16 19.99
CA LYS A 74 -3.42 0.21 20.98
C LYS A 74 -3.81 -1.23 20.66
N GLU A 75 -5.07 -1.49 20.37
CA GLU A 75 -5.55 -2.84 19.98
C GLU A 75 -4.83 -3.37 18.74
N LEU A 76 -4.59 -2.52 17.74
CA LEU A 76 -3.86 -2.88 16.53
C LEU A 76 -2.37 -3.18 16.83
N GLN A 77 -1.76 -2.38 17.71
CA GLN A 77 -0.39 -2.58 18.14
C GLN A 77 -0.24 -3.91 18.88
N ASP A 78 -1.12 -4.19 19.86
CA ASP A 78 -1.11 -5.44 20.63
C ASP A 78 -1.32 -6.65 19.72
N THR A 79 -2.24 -6.56 18.75
CA THR A 79 -2.49 -7.62 17.76
C THR A 79 -1.27 -7.87 16.86
N THR A 80 -0.59 -6.80 16.43
CA THR A 80 0.59 -6.89 15.55
C THR A 80 1.76 -7.52 16.30
N THR A 81 2.00 -7.10 17.55
CA THR A 81 3.03 -7.68 18.42
C THR A 81 2.76 -9.16 18.67
N SER A 82 1.53 -9.52 19.02
CA SER A 82 1.14 -10.92 19.27
C SER A 82 1.35 -11.81 18.04
N LYS A 83 0.97 -11.34 16.84
CA LYS A 83 1.21 -12.08 15.58
C LYS A 83 2.70 -12.21 15.25
N LEU A 84 3.50 -11.19 15.57
CA LEU A 84 4.94 -11.23 15.37
C LEU A 84 5.58 -12.28 16.27
N GLU A 85 5.20 -12.32 17.55
CA GLU A 85 5.66 -13.34 18.51
C GLU A 85 5.28 -14.76 18.08
N GLU A 86 4.04 -14.97 17.61
CA GLU A 86 3.61 -16.28 17.08
C GLU A 86 4.45 -16.71 15.88
N LYS A 87 4.73 -15.78 14.95
CA LYS A 87 5.57 -16.07 13.77
C LYS A 87 7.01 -16.35 14.16
N GLN A 88 7.53 -15.66 15.17
CA GLN A 88 8.86 -15.91 15.70
C GLN A 88 8.96 -17.32 16.32
N GLN A 89 7.97 -17.72 17.13
CA GLN A 89 7.90 -19.07 17.70
C GLN A 89 7.81 -20.16 16.61
N GLN A 90 7.02 -19.93 15.55
CA GLN A 90 6.94 -20.84 14.40
C GLN A 90 8.31 -21.00 13.70
N TRP A 91 9.08 -19.91 13.60
CA TRP A 91 10.40 -19.95 12.99
C TRP A 91 11.42 -20.68 13.87
N GLU A 92 11.37 -20.47 15.19
CA GLU A 92 12.21 -21.20 16.14
C GLU A 92 11.95 -22.70 16.06
N GLN A 93 10.67 -23.11 16.05
CA GLN A 93 10.29 -24.51 15.90
C GLN A 93 10.77 -25.13 14.58
N LEU A 94 10.63 -24.42 13.46
CA LEU A 94 11.11 -24.91 12.17
C LEU A 94 12.64 -25.01 12.12
N THR A 95 13.35 -24.09 12.79
CA THR A 95 14.81 -24.12 12.90
C THR A 95 15.29 -25.35 13.67
N ASP A 96 14.62 -25.67 14.78
CA ASP A 96 14.91 -26.86 15.56
C ASP A 96 14.61 -28.15 14.77
N ASN A 97 13.48 -28.22 14.07
CA ASN A 97 13.16 -29.35 13.18
C ASN A 97 14.23 -29.56 12.09
N ILE A 98 14.74 -28.49 11.48
CA ILE A 98 15.82 -28.57 10.49
C ILE A 98 17.12 -29.07 11.13
N ARG A 99 17.43 -28.65 12.36
CA ARG A 99 18.61 -29.12 13.10
C ARG A 99 18.52 -30.62 13.39
N ASP A 100 17.34 -31.09 13.79
CA ASP A 100 17.09 -32.50 14.07
C ASP A 100 17.20 -33.34 12.79
N MET A 101 16.56 -32.91 11.70
CA MET A 101 16.70 -33.57 10.39
C MET A 101 18.16 -33.65 9.93
N ARG A 102 18.94 -32.57 10.10
CA ARG A 102 20.37 -32.57 9.76
C ARG A 102 21.14 -33.60 10.59
N THR A 103 20.80 -33.73 11.87
CA THR A 103 21.44 -34.69 12.78
C THR A 103 21.11 -36.13 12.36
N GLU A 104 19.86 -36.43 12.03
CA GLU A 104 19.46 -37.75 11.53
C GLU A 104 20.08 -38.09 10.17
N MET A 105 20.11 -37.13 9.23
CA MET A 105 20.81 -37.31 7.96
C MET A 105 22.28 -37.65 8.17
N LYS A 106 22.96 -36.98 9.11
CA LYS A 106 24.36 -37.29 9.45
C LYS A 106 24.53 -38.72 9.94
N LYS A 107 23.64 -39.19 10.84
CA LYS A 107 23.67 -40.59 11.33
C LYS A 107 23.47 -41.60 10.20
N ILE A 108 22.59 -41.30 9.24
CA ILE A 108 22.37 -42.14 8.05
C ILE A 108 23.64 -42.21 7.19
N CYS A 109 24.28 -41.07 6.91
CA CYS A 109 25.55 -41.03 6.17
C CYS A 109 26.63 -41.87 6.86
N GLU A 110 26.84 -41.68 8.17
CA GLU A 110 27.81 -42.45 8.96
C GLU A 110 27.50 -43.96 8.98
N ALA A 111 26.22 -44.36 8.92
CA ALA A 111 25.83 -45.75 8.83
C ALA A 111 26.12 -46.36 7.45
N LEU A 112 25.90 -45.59 6.38
CA LEU A 112 26.21 -46.01 5.01
C LEU A 112 27.72 -46.18 4.80
N GLU A 113 28.54 -45.25 5.32
CA GLU A 113 30.00 -45.34 5.27
C GLU A 113 30.52 -46.58 6.02
N ARG A 114 30.02 -46.84 7.23
CA ARG A 114 30.36 -48.07 7.99
C ARG A 114 29.98 -49.34 7.23
N LYS A 115 28.83 -49.35 6.55
CA LYS A 115 28.37 -50.50 5.75
C LYS A 115 29.25 -50.71 4.51
N ALA A 116 29.69 -49.63 3.86
CA ALA A 116 30.60 -49.69 2.72
C ALA A 116 31.98 -50.23 3.13
N SER A 117 32.56 -49.74 4.24
CA SER A 117 33.83 -50.24 4.76
C SER A 117 33.80 -51.74 5.03
N ARG A 118 32.76 -52.25 5.73
CA ARG A 118 32.62 -53.68 6.02
C ARG A 118 32.52 -54.57 4.79
N LYS A 119 31.90 -54.08 3.71
CA LYS A 119 31.85 -54.82 2.42
C LYS A 119 33.22 -54.91 1.78
N ASN A 120 34.01 -53.85 1.87
CA ASN A 120 35.36 -53.82 1.32
C ASN A 120 36.29 -54.79 2.07
N ASP A 121 36.20 -54.80 3.41
CA ASP A 121 36.95 -55.73 4.26
C ASP A 121 36.57 -57.20 3.98
N HIS A 122 35.27 -57.48 3.76
CA HIS A 122 34.80 -58.81 3.41
C HIS A 122 35.29 -59.28 2.03
N ASN A 123 35.37 -58.38 1.05
CA ASN A 123 35.89 -58.70 -0.28
C ASN A 123 37.41 -58.94 -0.25
N GLN A 124 38.19 -58.18 0.53
CA GLN A 124 39.62 -58.45 0.72
C GLN A 124 39.87 -59.84 1.32
N LEU A 125 39.07 -60.27 2.30
CA LEU A 125 39.16 -61.61 2.91
C LEU A 125 38.77 -62.74 1.94
N MET A 126 37.92 -62.47 0.94
CA MET A 126 37.57 -63.44 -0.10
C MET A 126 38.65 -63.52 -1.19
N GLU A 127 39.30 -62.42 -1.56
CA GLU A 127 40.42 -62.44 -2.53
C GLU A 127 41.67 -63.15 -1.99
N GLU A 128 41.95 -63.04 -0.69
CA GLU A 128 43.10 -63.72 -0.06
C GLU A 128 42.97 -65.26 -0.04
N ASN A 129 41.74 -65.80 -0.14
CA ASN A 129 41.47 -67.24 -0.16
C ASN A 129 41.36 -67.87 -1.57
N VAL A 130 41.46 -67.07 -2.66
CA VAL A 130 41.33 -67.54 -4.06
C VAL A 130 42.63 -67.36 -4.85
N SER A 131 43.78 -67.27 -4.17
CA SER A 131 45.10 -67.32 -4.83
C SER A 131 45.56 -68.78 -5.03
N THR A 132 44.91 -69.50 -5.95
CA THR A 132 45.52 -70.66 -6.62
C THR A 132 46.07 -70.24 -7.98
N PRO A 133 47.34 -70.52 -8.32
CA PRO A 133 47.96 -70.06 -9.54
C PRO A 133 47.51 -70.94 -10.72
N HIS A 134 46.77 -70.37 -11.67
CA HIS A 134 46.63 -70.98 -12.99
C HIS A 134 46.70 -69.94 -14.13
N THR A 135 47.88 -69.92 -14.74
CA THR A 135 48.15 -69.91 -16.18
C THR A 135 47.30 -69.04 -17.10
N GLN A 136 47.90 -67.92 -17.53
CA GLN A 136 48.16 -67.55 -18.93
C GLN A 136 47.11 -67.95 -20.00
N LEU A 137 46.44 -66.97 -20.61
CA LEU A 137 46.60 -66.56 -22.03
C LEU A 137 45.36 -65.82 -22.58
N ASN A 138 45.68 -64.83 -23.43
CA ASN A 138 44.93 -64.30 -24.57
C ASN A 138 43.80 -63.26 -24.38
N SER A 139 44.17 -62.02 -24.77
CA SER A 139 43.59 -61.22 -25.86
C SER A 139 42.10 -61.40 -26.20
N SER A 140 41.33 -60.33 -26.15
CA SER A 140 40.85 -59.64 -27.36
C SER A 140 39.97 -58.44 -27.01
N THR A 141 40.30 -57.31 -27.62
CA THR A 141 39.48 -56.11 -27.74
C THR A 141 38.28 -56.42 -28.64
N ILE A 142 37.05 -56.36 -28.13
CA ILE A 142 35.85 -56.30 -28.97
C ILE A 142 34.98 -55.14 -28.49
N ASN A 143 34.94 -54.15 -29.36
CA ASN A 143 34.12 -52.97 -29.34
C ASN A 143 32.74 -53.38 -29.88
N GLU A 144 31.76 -53.64 -29.01
CA GLU A 144 30.37 -53.87 -29.42
C GLU A 144 29.54 -52.64 -29.04
N SER A 145 29.39 -51.77 -30.04
CA SER A 145 28.31 -50.82 -30.17
C SER A 145 26.98 -51.58 -30.25
N PHE A 146 26.19 -51.52 -29.18
CA PHE A 146 24.78 -51.89 -29.21
C PHE A 146 23.89 -50.66 -29.30
N ASP A 147 23.28 -50.58 -30.47
CA ASP A 147 22.07 -49.87 -30.85
C ASP A 147 20.87 -50.35 -30.01
N ASN A 148 20.11 -49.41 -29.45
CA ASN A 148 18.69 -49.52 -29.14
C ASN A 148 18.24 -48.11 -28.73
N GLY A 149 17.40 -47.40 -29.48
CA GLY A 149 16.10 -47.89 -29.92
C GLY A 149 15.05 -47.14 -29.10
N GLN A 150 14.50 -46.10 -29.72
CA GLN A 150 13.19 -45.47 -29.49
C GLN A 150 12.39 -45.90 -28.24
N SER A 151 12.01 -44.92 -27.42
CA SER A 151 10.74 -44.96 -26.69
C SER A 151 10.07 -43.59 -26.72
N ASP A 152 9.13 -43.52 -27.65
CA ASP A 152 7.85 -42.83 -27.67
C ASP A 152 7.44 -41.91 -26.50
N HIS A 153 7.02 -40.72 -26.92
CA HIS A 153 5.76 -40.07 -26.55
C HIS A 153 5.00 -40.58 -25.31
N HIS A 154 4.96 -39.73 -24.27
CA HIS A 154 3.74 -39.54 -23.50
C HIS A 154 3.44 -38.05 -23.29
N ASN A 155 2.55 -37.54 -24.14
CA ASN A 155 1.60 -36.49 -23.80
C ASN A 155 0.67 -37.04 -22.70
N ILE A 156 0.52 -36.33 -21.59
CA ILE A 156 -0.67 -36.46 -20.74
C ILE A 156 -1.23 -35.06 -20.53
N THR A 157 -2.22 -34.77 -21.38
CA THR A 157 -3.24 -33.76 -21.17
C THR A 157 -4.39 -34.42 -20.39
N GLU A 158 -5.06 -33.61 -19.56
CA GLU A 158 -6.36 -33.80 -18.92
C GLU A 158 -6.44 -34.48 -17.53
N GLY A 159 -6.96 -33.67 -16.60
CA GLY A 159 -7.40 -34.06 -15.26
C GLY A 159 -8.22 -32.92 -14.64
N ARG A 160 -9.36 -32.59 -15.26
CA ARG A 160 -10.44 -31.78 -14.68
C ARG A 160 -10.88 -32.44 -13.36
N HIS A 161 -10.85 -31.69 -12.26
CA HIS A 161 -11.78 -31.90 -11.15
C HIS A 161 -12.44 -30.57 -10.80
N HIS A 162 -13.71 -30.49 -11.20
CA HIS A 162 -14.75 -29.70 -10.56
C HIS A 162 -14.83 -30.09 -9.08
N ALA A 163 -14.89 -29.10 -8.19
CA ALA A 163 -15.56 -29.24 -6.90
C ALA A 163 -16.34 -27.96 -6.64
N ASP A 164 -17.66 -28.06 -6.85
CA ASP A 164 -18.63 -27.12 -6.33
C ASP A 164 -18.57 -27.09 -4.81
N SER A 165 -18.55 -25.90 -4.22
CA SER A 165 -19.09 -25.70 -2.87
C SER A 165 -19.68 -24.31 -2.75
N MET A 166 -21.01 -24.30 -2.85
CA MET A 166 -21.87 -23.28 -2.31
C MET A 166 -21.61 -23.11 -0.81
N THR A 167 -21.42 -21.88 -0.35
CA THR A 167 -21.91 -21.46 0.96
C THR A 167 -22.40 -20.04 0.91
N GLN A 168 -23.52 -19.86 1.60
CA GLN A 168 -24.52 -18.85 1.41
C GLN A 168 -24.10 -17.46 1.87
N GLN A 169 -24.62 -16.51 1.09
CA GLN A 169 -24.79 -15.11 1.36
C GLN A 169 -25.85 -14.91 2.47
N THR A 170 -25.50 -14.21 3.53
CA THR A 170 -26.47 -13.47 4.37
C THR A 170 -25.92 -12.09 4.66
N SER A 171 -26.50 -11.09 3.99
CA SER A 171 -26.38 -9.68 4.37
C SER A 171 -27.07 -9.44 5.73
N PRO A 172 -26.71 -8.37 6.45
CA PRO A 172 -27.70 -7.29 6.52
C PRO A 172 -27.09 -5.87 6.42
N MET A 173 -27.76 -5.09 5.57
CA MET A 173 -28.27 -3.74 5.82
C MET A 173 -27.40 -2.72 6.58
N GLY A 174 -26.88 -1.74 5.83
CA GLY A 174 -27.34 -0.35 5.95
C GLY A 174 -26.81 0.49 7.10
N TYR A 175 -25.60 1.02 6.97
CA TYR A 175 -25.22 2.31 7.58
C TYR A 175 -24.35 3.10 6.61
N THR A 176 -24.74 4.35 6.38
CA THR A 176 -24.00 5.36 5.62
C THR A 176 -22.84 5.92 6.46
N PRO A 177 -21.64 6.10 5.88
CA PRO A 177 -20.72 7.13 6.37
C PRO A 177 -20.14 7.93 5.20
N GLN A 178 -20.33 9.25 5.20
CA GLN A 178 -19.35 10.22 5.71
C GLN A 178 -17.96 10.08 5.08
N THR A 179 -17.63 11.12 4.30
CA THR A 179 -16.39 11.38 3.57
C THR A 179 -15.19 11.54 4.50
N THR A 180 -14.64 10.44 4.98
CA THR A 180 -13.21 10.35 5.30
C THR A 180 -12.48 9.99 4.02
N HIS A 181 -11.60 10.87 3.54
CA HIS A 181 -10.63 10.56 2.47
C HIS A 181 -9.55 9.60 3.01
N THR A 182 -9.96 8.42 3.48
CA THR A 182 -9.07 7.27 3.54
C THR A 182 -9.04 6.75 2.12
N ILE A 183 -7.89 6.86 1.45
CA ILE A 183 -7.68 6.17 0.18
C ILE A 183 -7.60 4.68 0.53
N VAL A 184 -8.75 4.06 0.74
CA VAL A 184 -8.89 2.61 0.68
C VAL A 184 -8.70 2.29 -0.78
N ILE A 185 -7.45 2.03 -1.18
CA ILE A 185 -7.16 1.40 -2.46
C ILE A 185 -7.71 -0.02 -2.29
N PRO A 186 -8.80 -0.39 -2.98
CA PRO A 186 -9.21 -1.81 -3.00
C PRO A 186 -7.99 -2.60 -3.49
N PRO A 187 -7.77 -3.85 -3.05
CA PRO A 187 -6.79 -4.70 -3.70
C PRO A 187 -7.26 -4.85 -5.15
N SER A 188 -6.73 -4.02 -6.04
CA SER A 188 -6.88 -4.25 -7.45
C SER A 188 -6.05 -5.50 -7.67
N ALA A 189 -6.72 -6.63 -7.90
CA ALA A 189 -6.06 -7.86 -8.33
C ALA A 189 -5.24 -7.65 -9.62
N ALA A 190 -5.35 -6.47 -10.25
CA ALA A 190 -4.51 -6.06 -11.37
C ALA A 190 -3.10 -5.70 -10.90
N ILE A 191 -2.13 -6.39 -11.48
CA ILE A 191 -0.70 -6.10 -11.38
C ILE A 191 -0.46 -4.61 -11.67
N PRO A 192 0.17 -3.85 -10.78
CA PRO A 192 0.44 -2.44 -11.01
C PRO A 192 1.40 -2.27 -12.20
N THR A 193 1.01 -1.46 -13.18
CA THR A 193 1.84 -1.16 -14.34
C THR A 193 2.13 0.32 -14.44
N PHE A 194 3.28 0.68 -15.02
CA PHE A 194 3.65 2.06 -15.30
C PHE A 194 4.28 2.19 -16.68
N ASN A 195 3.70 3.03 -17.51
CA ASN A 195 4.11 3.21 -18.90
C ASN A 195 5.17 4.31 -19.05
N GLY A 196 5.18 5.27 -18.13
CA GLY A 196 6.09 6.42 -18.15
C GLY A 196 5.46 7.69 -18.71
N ASN A 197 4.14 7.74 -18.79
CA ASN A 197 3.37 8.88 -19.27
C ASN A 197 3.37 10.02 -18.24
N ILE A 198 3.25 11.25 -18.73
CA ILE A 198 3.27 12.47 -17.88
C ILE A 198 2.03 12.56 -16.97
N SER A 199 0.91 11.96 -17.40
CA SER A 199 -0.32 11.88 -16.62
C SER A 199 -0.26 10.85 -15.48
N GLU A 200 0.69 9.92 -15.51
CA GLU A 200 0.85 8.92 -14.46
C GLU A 200 1.57 9.50 -13.25
N ASN A 201 1.19 9.03 -12.05
CA ASN A 201 1.84 9.45 -10.81
C ASN A 201 2.90 8.41 -10.39
N PRO A 202 4.20 8.70 -10.57
CA PRO A 202 5.26 7.73 -10.31
C PRO A 202 5.41 7.40 -8.81
N ARG A 203 5.03 8.31 -7.90
CA ARG A 203 5.06 8.04 -6.44
C ARG A 203 3.98 7.02 -6.07
N GLN A 204 2.76 7.23 -6.56
CA GLN A 204 1.65 6.30 -6.33
C GLN A 204 1.93 4.92 -6.93
N PHE A 205 2.54 4.88 -8.11
CA PHE A 205 2.97 3.61 -8.71
C PHE A 205 3.96 2.84 -7.80
N LEU A 206 5.02 3.50 -7.31
CA LEU A 206 6.02 2.85 -6.46
C LEU A 206 5.43 2.30 -5.15
N ILE A 207 4.48 3.03 -4.54
CA ILE A 207 3.76 2.56 -3.36
C ILE A 207 2.99 1.27 -3.68
N ARG A 208 2.18 1.29 -4.74
CA ARG A 208 1.37 0.12 -5.15
C ARG A 208 2.23 -1.08 -5.52
N VAL A 209 3.37 -0.87 -6.20
CA VAL A 209 4.30 -1.95 -6.54
C VAL A 209 4.90 -2.56 -5.29
N LYS A 210 5.34 -1.74 -4.32
CA LYS A 210 5.91 -2.24 -3.08
C LYS A 210 4.87 -3.05 -2.29
N GLU A 211 3.67 -2.50 -2.13
CA GLU A 211 2.54 -3.18 -1.48
C GLU A 211 2.19 -4.50 -2.19
N TYR A 212 2.06 -4.49 -3.52
CA TYR A 212 1.76 -5.69 -4.31
C TYR A 212 2.84 -6.75 -4.17
N ALA A 213 4.11 -6.35 -4.27
CA ALA A 213 5.23 -7.28 -4.21
C ALA A 213 5.38 -7.92 -2.81
N GLU A 214 5.16 -7.16 -1.74
CA GLU A 214 5.21 -7.66 -0.37
C GLU A 214 4.01 -8.56 -0.03
N THR A 215 2.82 -8.18 -0.47
CA THR A 215 1.56 -8.87 -0.09
C THR A 215 1.25 -10.08 -0.96
N ILE A 216 1.47 -9.99 -2.28
CA ILE A 216 1.09 -11.05 -3.23
C ILE A 216 2.26 -12.00 -3.50
N ASN A 217 3.46 -11.46 -3.70
CA ASN A 217 4.63 -12.26 -4.08
C ASN A 217 5.60 -12.52 -2.91
N HIS A 218 5.40 -11.87 -1.76
CA HIS A 218 6.31 -11.90 -0.61
C HIS A 218 7.77 -11.58 -0.95
N TRP A 219 7.97 -10.64 -1.88
CA TRP A 219 9.29 -10.20 -2.29
C TRP A 219 9.90 -9.26 -1.25
N ASN A 220 11.17 -9.48 -0.92
CA ASN A 220 11.98 -8.51 -0.20
C ASN A 220 12.49 -7.42 -1.16
N ASP A 221 13.06 -6.33 -0.61
CA ASP A 221 13.54 -5.19 -1.41
C ASP A 221 14.54 -5.59 -2.51
N GLN A 222 15.37 -6.62 -2.26
CA GLN A 222 16.33 -7.11 -3.25
C GLN A 222 15.67 -7.88 -4.40
N ALA A 223 14.70 -8.74 -4.09
CA ALA A 223 13.90 -9.45 -5.09
C ALA A 223 13.06 -8.45 -5.90
N LEU A 224 12.49 -7.45 -5.25
CA LEU A 224 11.74 -6.37 -5.90
C LEU A 224 12.61 -5.56 -6.86
N LEU A 225 13.81 -5.16 -6.43
CA LEU A 225 14.76 -4.46 -7.29
C LEU A 225 15.11 -5.27 -8.55
N ASN A 226 15.29 -6.58 -8.41
CA ASN A 226 15.59 -7.47 -9.54
C ASN A 226 14.37 -7.70 -10.45
N GLY A 227 13.16 -7.71 -9.88
CA GLY A 227 11.90 -7.96 -10.58
C GLY A 227 11.17 -6.73 -11.11
N ILE A 228 11.64 -5.52 -10.82
CA ILE A 228 10.89 -4.27 -11.10
C ILE A 228 10.50 -4.09 -12.58
N SER A 229 11.27 -4.64 -13.52
CA SER A 229 10.93 -4.60 -14.95
C SER A 229 9.58 -5.22 -15.28
N GLN A 230 9.07 -6.14 -14.46
CA GLN A 230 7.77 -6.79 -14.68
C GLN A 230 6.59 -5.82 -14.54
N PHE A 231 6.79 -4.69 -13.83
CA PHE A 231 5.78 -3.67 -13.60
C PHE A 231 5.94 -2.45 -14.52
N LEU A 232 7.00 -2.41 -15.34
CA LEU A 232 7.27 -1.31 -16.27
C LEU A 232 6.82 -1.68 -17.69
N ARG A 233 6.31 -0.70 -18.42
CA ARG A 233 5.89 -0.83 -19.82
C ARG A 233 6.45 0.33 -20.64
N GLU A 234 6.41 0.19 -21.97
CA GLU A 234 6.69 1.26 -22.93
C GLU A 234 7.98 2.06 -22.58
N THR A 235 7.86 3.39 -22.48
CA THR A 235 8.96 4.31 -22.21
C THR A 235 9.64 4.04 -20.86
N ALA A 236 8.89 3.63 -19.84
CA ALA A 236 9.46 3.33 -18.54
C ALA A 236 10.32 2.07 -18.56
N LEU A 237 9.88 1.03 -19.28
CA LEU A 237 10.65 -0.19 -19.45
C LEU A 237 11.91 0.06 -20.29
N GLU A 238 11.79 0.80 -21.39
CA GLU A 238 12.93 1.17 -22.23
C GLU A 238 13.99 1.93 -21.43
N TRP A 239 13.56 2.93 -20.66
CA TRP A 239 14.44 3.67 -19.76
C TRP A 239 15.13 2.76 -18.74
N TYR A 240 14.40 1.81 -18.15
CA TYR A 240 14.98 0.89 -17.17
C TYR A 240 16.03 -0.03 -17.79
N CYS A 241 15.79 -0.50 -19.01
CA CYS A 241 16.78 -1.27 -19.78
C CYS A 241 18.06 -0.45 -20.02
N GLN A 242 17.94 0.84 -20.38
CA GLN A 242 19.09 1.74 -20.53
C GLN A 242 19.81 1.99 -19.20
N LEU A 243 19.06 2.12 -18.10
CA LEU A 243 19.65 2.27 -16.76
C LEU A 243 20.50 1.04 -16.39
N ARG A 244 20.02 -0.17 -16.72
CA ARG A 244 20.73 -1.43 -16.44
C ARG A 244 22.02 -1.61 -17.26
N THR A 245 22.08 -1.09 -18.49
CA THR A 245 23.28 -1.16 -19.33
C THR A 245 24.27 -0.03 -19.03
N SER A 246 23.82 1.04 -18.36
CA SER A 246 24.69 2.10 -17.87
C SER A 246 25.47 1.69 -16.61
N ASN A 247 26.61 2.34 -16.34
CA ASN A 247 27.38 2.19 -15.10
C ASN A 247 26.65 2.68 -13.83
N ARG A 248 25.34 2.98 -13.90
CA ARG A 248 24.52 3.53 -12.80
C ARG A 248 23.39 2.58 -12.39
N ARG A 249 23.66 1.28 -12.35
CA ARG A 249 22.69 0.31 -11.85
C ARG A 249 22.47 0.54 -10.35
N PRO A 250 21.22 0.81 -9.90
CA PRO A 250 20.92 0.94 -8.48
C PRO A 250 21.20 -0.38 -7.75
N GLN A 251 21.80 -0.29 -6.57
CA GLN A 251 22.13 -1.44 -5.72
C GLN A 251 21.07 -1.68 -4.65
N THR A 252 20.29 -0.66 -4.31
CA THR A 252 19.22 -0.75 -3.33
C THR A 252 17.89 -0.24 -3.90
N TRP A 253 16.78 -0.70 -3.32
CA TRP A 253 15.45 -0.25 -3.69
C TRP A 253 15.29 1.28 -3.48
N THR A 254 15.84 1.82 -2.39
CA THR A 254 15.83 3.26 -2.11
C THR A 254 16.59 4.07 -3.16
N GLU A 255 17.75 3.61 -3.63
CA GLU A 255 18.48 4.24 -4.73
C GLU A 255 17.65 4.24 -6.02
N PHE A 256 17.03 3.10 -6.34
CA PHE A 256 16.14 2.99 -7.50
C PHE A 256 15.00 4.00 -7.41
N ILE A 257 14.30 4.11 -6.27
CA ILE A 257 13.23 5.10 -6.05
C ILE A 257 13.74 6.52 -6.33
N GLY A 258 14.91 6.89 -5.80
CA GLY A 258 15.49 8.22 -6.00
C GLY A 258 15.74 8.53 -7.48
N ILE A 259 16.35 7.58 -8.19
CA ILE A 259 16.65 7.71 -9.63
C ILE A 259 15.36 7.75 -10.47
N PHE A 260 14.41 6.87 -10.16
CA PHE A 260 13.12 6.76 -10.84
C PHE A 260 12.31 8.04 -10.68
N LEU A 261 12.15 8.54 -9.46
CA LEU A 261 11.42 9.78 -9.22
C LEU A 261 12.10 10.97 -9.88
N LYS A 262 13.44 11.05 -9.85
CA LYS A 262 14.16 12.13 -10.56
C LYS A 262 13.87 12.10 -12.07
N GLN A 263 13.76 10.91 -12.65
CA GLN A 263 13.51 10.73 -14.07
C GLN A 263 12.04 11.02 -14.46
N PHE A 264 11.06 10.58 -13.67
CA PHE A 264 9.63 10.60 -14.02
C PHE A 264 8.81 11.70 -13.33
N ASN A 265 9.28 12.33 -12.24
CA ASN A 265 8.64 13.52 -11.65
C ASN A 265 9.13 14.85 -12.26
N SER A 266 10.09 14.84 -13.19
CA SER A 266 10.62 16.08 -13.74
C SER A 266 9.56 16.78 -14.61
N PRO A 267 9.17 18.04 -14.33
CA PRO A 267 8.16 18.79 -15.10
C PRO A 267 8.52 19.01 -16.57
N MET A 268 9.76 18.75 -16.96
CA MET A 268 10.34 19.12 -18.26
C MET A 268 10.41 17.97 -19.28
N ARG A 269 9.47 17.02 -19.25
CA ARG A 269 9.33 16.10 -20.39
C ARG A 269 8.64 16.82 -21.53
N ARG A 270 9.44 17.47 -22.38
CA ARG A 270 8.98 17.97 -23.68
C ARG A 270 8.42 16.77 -24.46
N PRO A 271 7.23 16.89 -25.08
CA PRO A 271 6.78 15.90 -26.04
C PRO A 271 7.83 15.81 -27.14
N ARG A 272 8.28 14.58 -27.44
CA ARG A 272 9.01 14.26 -28.66
C ARG A 272 8.02 13.80 -29.70
#